data_AF-A0A663MA77-F1
#
_entry.id   AF-A0A663MA77-F1
#
_cell.length_a   1.000
_cell.length_b   1.000
_cell.length_c   1.000
_cell.angle_alpha   90.00
_cell.angle_beta   90.00
_cell.angle_gamma   90.00
#
_symmetry.space_group_name_H-M   'P 1'
#
loop_
_entity.id
_entity.type
_entity.pdbx_description
1 polymer ?
#
loop_
_entity_poly.entity_id
_entity_poly.type
_entity_poly.pdbx_seq_one_letter_code
_entity_poly.pdbx_strand_id
1 'polypeptide(L)'
;LVLLWDPGGWSGRGAGQGPPARRESRSSWEGDFSKARKRPDGKPPSIERTKGSEILFGIAPCSLALSQYRRDLFRLFLKQSSGSRLVMSELVLQATARGVPVHHVNRRELDALCRGQVHQGVCLEATPLRFKSLEEAEKPDVGHEERPSRQLVWLALEQIQDPMNLGALLRSAYFLGVDRVVTSQRNSCPLTPTVSKASSGAMEVFDVYSTDDLRSFLKAKTAEGWEVVGTVSNPEDAENIPVISCLEFRWNKPIIIVIGSEGDGLSLETQLLCHRMLAIPPGRALHPGIESLNVSVATGKTSSEHKGVIVQISSSPLLQLMGRISH
;
A
#
# COMPACT_ATOMS: atom_id res chain seq x y z
N LEU A 1 -6.97 -28.67 -7.75
CA LEU A 1 -6.59 -29.34 -9.01
C LEU A 1 -5.07 -29.51 -8.99
N VAL A 2 -4.63 -30.72 -8.70
CA VAL A 2 -3.21 -31.11 -8.58
C VAL A 2 -2.75 -31.58 -9.95
N LEU A 3 -1.61 -31.09 -10.44
CA LEU A 3 -0.90 -31.74 -11.54
C LEU A 3 0.53 -32.05 -11.06
N LEU A 4 0.77 -33.37 -10.99
CA LEU A 4 2.03 -34.04 -10.70
C LEU A 4 2.99 -33.86 -11.87
N TRP A 5 4.29 -33.71 -11.58
CA TRP A 5 5.36 -33.89 -12.56
C TRP A 5 6.35 -34.93 -12.04
N ASP A 6 6.64 -35.90 -12.91
CA ASP A 6 7.42 -37.11 -12.71
C ASP A 6 8.84 -36.91 -13.32
N PRO A 7 9.96 -37.29 -12.66
CA PRO A 7 11.29 -37.13 -13.23
C PRO A 7 11.77 -38.46 -13.83
N GLY A 8 11.86 -38.54 -15.14
CA GLY A 8 12.42 -39.69 -15.85
C GLY A 8 13.55 -39.31 -16.79
N GLY A 9 14.68 -40.03 -16.66
CA GLY A 9 15.43 -40.48 -17.84
C GLY A 9 16.83 -39.89 -18.04
N TRP A 10 17.82 -40.52 -17.40
CA TRP A 10 19.23 -40.44 -17.76
C TRP A 10 19.53 -41.42 -18.91
N SER A 11 20.15 -40.96 -19.99
CA SER A 11 20.89 -41.85 -20.92
C SER A 11 21.99 -41.09 -21.64
N GLY A 12 23.23 -41.52 -21.48
CA GLY A 12 24.41 -40.96 -22.14
C GLY A 12 24.77 -41.64 -23.46
N ARG A 13 25.63 -40.98 -24.23
CA ARG A 13 26.86 -41.51 -24.88
C ARG A 13 27.39 -40.49 -25.90
N GLY A 14 28.72 -40.38 -25.99
CA GLY A 14 29.40 -39.76 -27.13
C GLY A 14 30.77 -39.17 -26.78
N ALA A 15 31.80 -40.00 -26.77
CA ALA A 15 33.21 -39.61 -26.68
C ALA A 15 33.78 -39.28 -28.07
N GLY A 16 34.75 -38.35 -28.15
CA GLY A 16 35.67 -38.30 -29.29
C GLY A 16 36.38 -36.98 -29.56
N GLN A 17 37.69 -36.97 -29.25
CA GLN A 17 38.81 -36.31 -29.98
C GLN A 17 39.16 -34.84 -29.67
N GLY A 18 40.31 -34.63 -29.01
CA GLY A 18 41.20 -33.47 -29.24
C GLY A 18 42.15 -33.75 -30.44
N PRO A 19 43.16 -32.91 -30.79
CA PRO A 19 43.90 -31.89 -30.03
C PRO A 19 44.17 -30.61 -30.90
N PRO A 20 45.24 -29.77 -30.77
CA PRO A 20 46.21 -29.51 -29.70
C PRO A 20 46.34 -28.01 -29.30
N ALA A 21 47.17 -27.76 -28.28
CA ALA A 21 47.54 -26.47 -27.72
C ALA A 21 48.24 -25.51 -28.70
N ARG A 22 47.94 -24.21 -28.58
CA ARG A 22 48.87 -23.15 -29.02
C ARG A 22 48.67 -21.82 -28.28
N ARG A 23 49.77 -21.39 -27.65
CA ARG A 23 50.29 -20.03 -27.43
C ARG A 23 49.42 -18.97 -26.76
N GLU A 24 49.92 -18.55 -25.61
CA GLU A 24 49.85 -17.21 -25.04
C GLU A 24 49.78 -16.10 -26.10
N SER A 25 48.75 -15.28 -26.00
CA SER A 25 48.81 -13.89 -26.44
C SER A 25 48.10 -13.03 -25.40
N ARG A 26 48.91 -12.28 -24.64
CA ARG A 26 48.46 -11.08 -23.94
C ARG A 26 48.05 -10.07 -25.01
N SER A 27 46.77 -9.75 -25.10
CA SER A 27 46.31 -8.58 -25.85
C SER A 27 45.38 -7.71 -25.00
N SER A 28 45.76 -6.44 -25.02
CA SER A 28 45.14 -5.24 -24.49
C SER A 28 43.61 -5.29 -24.32
N TRP A 29 43.14 -5.09 -23.09
CA TRP A 29 41.79 -4.60 -22.83
C TRP A 29 41.77 -3.09 -23.09
N GLU A 30 41.56 -2.69 -24.34
CA GLU A 30 41.09 -1.35 -24.69
C GLU A 30 39.67 -1.47 -25.23
N GLY A 31 38.71 -1.38 -24.31
CA GLY A 31 37.29 -1.34 -24.58
C GLY A 31 36.73 0.01 -24.15
N ASP A 32 36.58 0.89 -25.14
CA ASP A 32 36.03 2.23 -25.11
C ASP A 32 34.65 2.31 -24.41
N PHE A 33 34.65 2.63 -23.11
CA PHE A 33 33.46 2.91 -22.30
C PHE A 33 33.60 4.27 -21.60
N SER A 34 33.59 5.36 -22.38
CA SER A 34 33.42 6.70 -21.80
C SER A 34 32.68 7.68 -22.71
N LYS A 35 31.50 7.29 -23.21
CA LYS A 35 30.47 8.28 -23.59
C LYS A 35 29.54 8.54 -22.40
N ALA A 36 30.04 9.34 -21.47
CA ALA A 36 29.22 9.98 -20.45
C ALA A 36 28.07 10.74 -21.14
N ARG A 37 26.84 10.27 -20.97
CA ARG A 37 25.63 10.98 -21.36
C ARG A 37 25.63 12.34 -20.64
N LYS A 38 25.96 13.42 -21.36
CA LYS A 38 25.79 14.79 -20.88
C LYS A 38 24.35 14.97 -20.41
N ARG A 39 24.18 15.21 -19.11
CA ARG A 39 22.90 15.63 -18.53
C ARG A 39 22.60 17.02 -19.11
N PRO A 40 21.44 17.25 -19.74
CA PRO A 40 21.09 18.59 -20.16
C PRO A 40 20.84 19.44 -18.90
N ASP A 41 21.63 20.50 -18.72
CA ASP A 41 21.51 21.50 -17.66
C ASP A 41 20.30 22.42 -17.91
N GLY A 42 19.10 21.85 -17.94
CA GLY A 42 17.84 22.61 -17.93
C GLY A 42 17.28 22.60 -16.52
N LYS A 43 17.22 23.76 -15.87
CA LYS A 43 16.40 23.97 -14.67
C LYS A 43 15.00 23.42 -14.98
N PRO A 44 14.42 22.51 -14.18
CA PRO A 44 13.09 21.98 -14.47
C PRO A 44 12.12 23.17 -14.59
N PRO A 45 11.22 23.19 -15.58
CA PRO A 45 10.24 24.25 -15.69
C PRO A 45 9.47 24.31 -14.36
N SER A 46 9.59 25.45 -13.66
CA SER A 46 8.85 25.68 -12.43
C SER A 46 7.40 25.96 -12.82
N ILE A 47 6.60 24.91 -12.93
CA ILE A 47 5.15 25.06 -13.02
C ILE A 47 4.71 25.67 -11.69
N GLU A 48 4.28 26.94 -11.73
CA GLU A 48 3.80 27.65 -10.56
C GLU A 48 2.54 26.94 -10.05
N ARG A 49 2.59 26.54 -8.77
CA ARG A 49 1.54 25.71 -8.16
C ARG A 49 0.53 26.58 -7.46
N THR A 50 -0.73 26.19 -7.52
CA THR A 50 -1.79 26.81 -6.72
C THR A 50 -1.43 26.67 -5.25
N LYS A 51 -1.48 27.79 -4.50
CA LYS A 51 -1.13 27.83 -3.08
C LYS A 51 -2.00 26.83 -2.29
N GLY A 52 -1.34 25.97 -1.50
CA GLY A 52 -2.02 24.95 -0.70
C GLY A 52 -2.39 23.66 -1.45
N SER A 53 -2.05 23.53 -2.74
CA SER A 53 -2.24 22.29 -3.50
C SER A 53 -1.13 21.25 -3.24
N GLU A 54 -1.40 20.01 -3.61
CA GLU A 54 -0.44 18.91 -3.78
C GLU A 54 -0.51 18.31 -5.19
N ILE A 55 0.49 17.50 -5.56
CA ILE A 55 0.51 16.76 -6.82
C ILE A 55 0.18 15.30 -6.52
N LEU A 56 -1.03 14.89 -6.91
CA LEU A 56 -1.44 13.50 -6.99
C LEU A 56 -0.86 12.86 -8.25
N PHE A 57 -0.47 11.59 -8.20
CA PHE A 57 0.16 10.91 -9.32
C PHE A 57 -0.23 9.44 -9.43
N GLY A 58 -0.20 8.92 -10.65
CA GLY A 58 -0.67 7.57 -10.96
C GLY A 58 -2.12 7.51 -11.42
N ILE A 59 -2.42 6.48 -12.22
CA ILE A 59 -3.70 6.37 -12.92
C ILE A 59 -4.87 6.21 -11.95
N ALA A 60 -4.81 5.22 -11.05
CA ALA A 60 -5.91 4.93 -10.14
C ALA A 60 -6.18 6.08 -9.14
N PRO A 61 -5.16 6.66 -8.46
CA PRO A 61 -5.36 7.85 -7.63
C PRO A 61 -6.00 9.01 -8.39
N CYS A 62 -5.46 9.39 -9.55
CA CYS A 62 -5.99 10.53 -10.30
C CYS A 62 -7.43 10.28 -10.80
N SER A 63 -7.72 9.08 -11.31
CA SER A 63 -9.07 8.75 -11.78
C SER A 63 -10.09 8.75 -10.64
N LEU A 64 -9.74 8.17 -9.49
CA LEU A 64 -10.63 8.17 -8.33
C LEU A 64 -10.82 9.58 -7.75
N ALA A 65 -9.77 10.39 -7.64
CA ALA A 65 -9.90 11.79 -7.23
C ALA A 65 -10.82 12.59 -8.19
N LEU A 66 -10.71 12.34 -9.49
CA LEU A 66 -11.63 12.87 -10.51
C LEU A 66 -13.05 12.29 -10.42
N SER A 67 -13.34 11.31 -9.56
CA SER A 67 -14.70 10.79 -9.38
C SER A 67 -15.32 11.24 -8.05
N GLN A 68 -14.53 11.43 -6.99
CA GLN A 68 -15.04 11.41 -5.61
C GLN A 68 -15.43 12.76 -4.97
N TYR A 69 -15.27 13.93 -5.61
CA TYR A 69 -15.64 15.25 -5.01
C TYR A 69 -14.99 15.58 -3.64
N ARG A 70 -13.98 14.81 -3.20
CA ARG A 70 -13.29 15.01 -1.92
C ARG A 70 -12.11 15.98 -1.98
N ARG A 71 -11.78 16.48 -3.18
CA ARG A 71 -10.70 17.42 -3.44
C ARG A 71 -11.17 18.50 -4.40
N ASP A 72 -10.64 19.70 -4.22
CA ASP A 72 -10.68 20.73 -5.25
C ASP A 72 -9.59 20.42 -6.28
N LEU A 73 -9.96 20.44 -7.55
CA LEU A 73 -9.10 20.01 -8.66
C LEU A 73 -8.70 21.21 -9.49
N PHE A 74 -7.39 21.34 -9.76
CA PHE A 74 -6.86 22.52 -10.45
C PHE A 74 -6.43 22.21 -11.88
N ARG A 75 -5.59 21.19 -12.09
CA ARG A 75 -5.00 20.89 -13.40
C ARG A 75 -4.67 19.41 -13.53
N LEU A 76 -5.05 18.79 -14.65
CA LEU A 76 -4.62 17.44 -15.02
C LEU A 76 -3.43 17.54 -15.98
N PHE A 77 -2.32 16.86 -15.66
CA PHE A 77 -1.14 16.77 -16.52
C PHE A 77 -1.04 15.36 -17.09
N LEU A 78 -1.03 15.25 -18.42
CA LEU A 78 -0.93 13.99 -19.12
C LEU A 78 0.32 13.93 -19.97
N LYS A 79 0.97 12.77 -20.00
CA LYS A 79 2.11 12.55 -20.89
C LYS A 79 1.66 12.73 -22.34
N GLN A 80 2.33 13.60 -23.09
CA GLN A 80 2.17 13.71 -24.53
C GLN A 80 2.49 12.35 -25.18
N SER A 81 1.51 11.76 -25.86
CA SER A 81 1.61 10.45 -26.49
C SER A 81 1.09 10.54 -27.92
N SER A 82 1.83 9.94 -28.85
CA SER A 82 1.46 9.83 -30.26
C SER A 82 0.38 8.77 -30.56
N GLY A 83 -0.15 8.12 -29.53
CA GLY A 83 -1.31 7.23 -29.61
C GLY A 83 -2.09 7.28 -28.29
N SER A 84 -3.40 7.50 -28.36
CA SER A 84 -4.23 7.53 -27.15
C SER A 84 -4.44 6.11 -26.63
N ARG A 85 -3.91 5.83 -25.43
CA ARG A 85 -4.33 4.65 -24.67
C ARG A 85 -5.72 4.94 -24.11
N LEU A 86 -6.66 4.01 -24.23
CA LEU A 86 -8.04 4.13 -23.74
C LEU A 86 -8.13 4.74 -22.32
N VAL A 87 -7.25 4.31 -21.42
CA VAL A 87 -7.15 4.79 -20.04
C VAL A 87 -6.85 6.30 -19.93
N MET A 88 -6.03 6.85 -20.84
CA MET A 88 -5.74 8.29 -20.85
C MET A 88 -6.93 9.08 -21.40
N SER A 89 -7.64 8.56 -22.41
CA SER A 89 -8.88 9.18 -22.89
C SER A 89 -9.94 9.29 -21.79
N GLU A 90 -10.08 8.26 -20.95
CA GLU A 90 -11.02 8.28 -19.83
C GLU A 90 -10.68 9.39 -18.82
N LEU A 91 -9.40 9.55 -18.48
CA LEU A 91 -8.95 10.64 -17.61
C LEU A 91 -9.26 12.03 -18.19
N VAL A 92 -9.10 12.21 -19.52
CA VAL A 92 -9.47 13.45 -20.20
C VAL A 92 -10.98 13.72 -20.10
N LEU A 93 -11.79 12.69 -20.31
CA LEU A 93 -13.25 12.77 -20.21
C LEU A 93 -13.67 13.16 -18.78
N GLN A 94 -13.15 12.47 -17.77
CA GLN A 94 -13.41 12.75 -16.36
C GLN A 94 -12.99 14.18 -15.97
N ALA A 95 -11.82 14.65 -16.41
CA ALA A 95 -11.36 16.00 -16.16
C ALA A 95 -12.24 17.06 -16.83
N THR A 96 -12.61 16.83 -18.09
CA THR A 96 -13.48 17.75 -18.84
C THR A 96 -14.88 17.83 -18.22
N ALA A 97 -15.43 16.69 -17.79
CA ALA A 97 -16.72 16.64 -17.08
C ALA A 97 -16.71 17.45 -15.77
N ARG A 98 -15.54 17.68 -15.18
CA ARG A 98 -15.35 18.49 -13.96
C ARG A 98 -14.82 19.89 -14.21
N GLY A 99 -14.68 20.28 -15.47
CA GLY A 99 -14.11 21.58 -15.84
C GLY A 99 -12.63 21.74 -15.45
N VAL A 100 -11.89 20.63 -15.28
CA VAL A 100 -10.46 20.65 -14.94
C VAL A 100 -9.63 20.77 -16.21
N PRO A 101 -8.82 21.83 -16.38
CA PRO A 101 -7.92 21.98 -17.52
C PRO A 101 -6.96 20.81 -17.67
N VAL A 102 -6.79 20.33 -18.91
CA VAL A 102 -5.88 19.24 -19.26
C VAL A 102 -4.65 19.80 -19.99
N HIS A 103 -3.47 19.52 -19.46
CA HIS A 103 -2.18 19.91 -20.03
C HIS A 103 -1.42 18.68 -20.50
N HIS A 104 -1.07 18.65 -21.79
CA HIS A 104 -0.16 17.64 -22.33
C HIS A 104 1.28 18.08 -22.14
N VAL A 105 2.04 17.30 -21.38
CA VAL A 105 3.43 17.60 -20.98
C VAL A 105 4.36 16.45 -21.32
N ASN A 106 5.66 16.71 -21.39
CA ASN A 106 6.63 15.66 -21.60
C ASN A 106 6.89 14.85 -20.32
N ARG A 107 7.62 13.73 -20.44
CA ARG A 107 7.92 12.87 -19.28
C ARG A 107 8.73 13.59 -18.20
N ARG A 108 9.72 14.42 -18.57
CA ARG A 108 10.59 15.10 -17.62
C ARG A 108 9.82 16.09 -16.75
N GLU A 109 8.82 16.75 -17.32
CA GLU A 109 7.91 17.62 -16.57
C GLU A 109 7.10 16.84 -15.55
N LEU A 110 6.56 15.67 -15.92
CA LEU A 110 5.87 14.79 -14.96
C LEU A 110 6.81 14.29 -13.85
N ASP A 111 8.01 13.83 -14.22
CA ASP A 111 9.04 13.39 -13.27
C ASP A 111 9.38 14.53 -12.29
N ALA A 112 9.46 15.78 -12.75
CA ALA A 112 9.67 16.94 -11.90
C ALA A 112 8.48 17.23 -10.96
N LEU A 113 7.25 17.18 -11.49
CA LEU A 113 6.01 17.42 -10.73
C LEU A 113 5.84 16.43 -9.57
N CYS A 114 6.16 15.15 -9.79
CA CYS A 114 6.05 14.11 -8.77
C CYS A 114 7.38 13.77 -8.07
N ARG A 115 8.41 14.63 -8.18
CA ARG A 115 9.72 14.45 -7.53
C ARG A 115 10.35 13.07 -7.78
N GLY A 116 10.27 12.60 -9.02
CA GLY A 116 10.83 11.32 -9.48
C GLY A 116 9.98 10.08 -9.13
N GLN A 117 8.83 10.24 -8.48
CA GLN A 117 7.93 9.12 -8.17
C GLN A 117 7.28 8.51 -9.43
N VAL A 118 6.77 7.29 -9.33
CA VAL A 118 6.19 6.56 -10.49
C VAL A 118 4.79 7.11 -10.84
N HIS A 119 4.74 8.09 -11.73
CA HIS A 119 3.52 8.80 -12.13
C HIS A 119 2.66 8.07 -13.18
N GLN A 120 3.16 7.04 -13.87
CA GLN A 120 2.42 6.29 -14.91
C GLN A 120 1.88 7.13 -16.09
N GLY A 121 2.45 8.32 -16.30
CA GLY A 121 2.05 9.24 -17.37
C GLY A 121 0.94 10.23 -17.00
N VAL A 122 0.56 10.32 -15.72
CA VAL A 122 -0.46 11.26 -15.24
C VAL A 122 -0.10 11.86 -13.88
N CYS A 123 -0.33 13.16 -13.74
CA CYS A 123 -0.34 13.88 -12.47
C CYS A 123 -1.59 14.76 -12.39
N LEU A 124 -2.11 15.01 -11.20
CA LEU A 124 -3.27 15.86 -10.95
C LEU A 124 -2.91 16.83 -9.81
N GLU A 125 -3.02 18.12 -10.07
CA GLU A 125 -2.89 19.15 -9.03
C GLU A 125 -4.24 19.31 -8.32
N ALA A 126 -4.26 19.13 -7.00
CA ALA A 126 -5.48 19.14 -6.19
C ALA A 126 -5.22 19.60 -4.75
N THR A 127 -6.26 19.90 -3.97
CA THR A 127 -6.11 20.11 -2.51
C THR A 127 -5.79 18.80 -1.79
N PRO A 128 -5.08 18.84 -0.64
CA PRO A 128 -4.77 17.64 0.15
C PRO A 128 -6.02 17.04 0.79
N LEU A 129 -6.04 15.72 0.94
CA LEU A 129 -6.99 15.06 1.83
C LEU A 129 -6.58 15.29 3.30
N ARG A 130 -7.58 15.36 4.16
CA ARG A 130 -7.41 15.53 5.61
C ARG A 130 -8.07 14.36 6.34
N PHE A 131 -7.53 14.04 7.51
CA PHE A 131 -8.22 13.15 8.43
C PHE A 131 -9.56 13.78 8.82
N LYS A 132 -10.59 12.95 8.93
CA LYS A 132 -11.86 13.32 9.54
C LYS A 132 -11.80 13.16 11.06
N SER A 133 -12.72 13.83 11.74
CA SER A 133 -12.83 13.77 13.20
C SER A 133 -13.45 12.46 13.66
N LEU A 134 -13.11 11.98 14.87
CA LEU A 134 -13.71 10.76 15.41
C LEU A 134 -15.23 10.87 15.56
N GLU A 135 -15.73 12.06 15.86
CA GLU A 135 -17.15 12.36 15.97
C GLU A 135 -17.90 12.13 14.64
N GLU A 136 -17.21 12.28 13.50
CA GLU A 136 -17.75 11.90 12.20
C GLU A 136 -17.75 10.39 11.97
N ALA A 137 -16.76 9.67 12.53
CA ALA A 137 -16.66 8.22 12.37
C ALA A 137 -17.85 7.48 13.00
N GLU A 138 -18.36 8.03 14.11
CA GLU A 138 -19.47 7.47 14.90
C GLU A 138 -20.85 7.77 14.31
N LYS A 139 -20.95 8.68 13.34
CA LYS A 139 -22.21 8.95 12.68
C LYS A 139 -22.62 7.72 11.84
N PRO A 140 -23.89 7.29 11.92
CA PRO A 140 -24.39 6.24 11.05
C PRO A 140 -24.25 6.66 9.59
N ASP A 141 -23.87 5.72 8.73
CA ASP A 141 -23.78 5.98 7.29
C ASP A 141 -25.16 6.33 6.74
N VAL A 142 -25.33 7.60 6.37
CA VAL A 142 -26.57 8.10 5.77
C VAL A 142 -26.70 7.51 4.37
N GLY A 143 -27.54 6.48 4.22
CA GLY A 143 -27.87 5.90 2.91
C GLY A 143 -27.46 4.44 2.69
N HIS A 144 -26.83 3.78 3.67
CA HIS A 144 -26.74 2.33 3.68
C HIS A 144 -27.96 1.77 4.42
N GLU A 145 -28.77 0.95 3.75
CA GLU A 145 -29.87 0.21 4.39
C GLU A 145 -29.31 -0.48 5.64
N GLU A 146 -29.95 -0.23 6.79
CA GLU A 146 -29.59 -0.90 8.04
C GLU A 146 -29.61 -2.40 7.80
N ARG A 147 -28.44 -3.03 7.80
CA ARG A 147 -28.31 -4.49 7.78
C ARG A 147 -28.26 -4.93 9.22
N PRO A 148 -29.38 -5.39 9.82
CA PRO A 148 -29.51 -5.54 11.28
C PRO A 148 -28.60 -6.65 11.87
N SER A 149 -27.81 -7.32 11.04
CA SER A 149 -26.96 -8.46 11.39
C SER A 149 -25.50 -8.31 10.96
N ARG A 150 -25.07 -7.16 10.39
CA ARG A 150 -23.67 -6.98 10.00
C ARG A 150 -22.84 -6.59 11.22
N GLN A 151 -21.82 -7.40 11.52
CA GLN A 151 -20.85 -7.08 12.56
C GLN A 151 -19.88 -6.02 12.04
N LEU A 152 -19.80 -4.89 12.74
CA LEU A 152 -18.90 -3.80 12.37
C LEU A 152 -17.44 -4.17 12.65
N VAL A 153 -16.57 -3.79 11.73
CA VAL A 153 -15.13 -4.00 11.82
C VAL A 153 -14.44 -2.66 11.64
N TRP A 154 -13.79 -2.18 12.69
CA TRP A 154 -12.94 -1.00 12.64
C TRP A 154 -11.48 -1.39 12.71
N LEU A 155 -10.63 -0.60 12.07
CA LEU A 155 -9.19 -0.74 12.11
C LEU A 155 -8.58 0.47 12.82
N ALA A 156 -7.90 0.23 13.93
CA ALA A 156 -7.15 1.23 14.67
C ALA A 156 -5.65 1.10 14.37
N LEU A 157 -5.02 2.19 13.96
CA LEU A 157 -3.62 2.25 13.56
C LEU A 157 -2.82 3.05 14.59
N GLU A 158 -1.91 2.38 15.30
CA GLU A 158 -1.01 3.00 16.25
C GLU A 158 0.36 3.20 15.60
N GLN A 159 0.74 4.48 15.41
CA GLN A 159 2.08 4.90 14.98
C GLN A 159 2.54 4.32 13.62
N ILE A 160 1.63 4.23 12.66
CA ILE A 160 1.99 3.86 11.27
C ILE A 160 2.61 5.07 10.58
N GLN A 161 3.94 5.07 10.42
CA GLN A 161 4.69 6.23 9.91
C GLN A 161 5.02 6.16 8.41
N ASP A 162 5.16 4.96 7.86
CA ASP A 162 5.52 4.77 6.45
C ASP A 162 4.29 4.90 5.52
N PRO A 163 4.35 5.79 4.50
CA PRO A 163 3.28 5.93 3.51
C PRO A 163 2.95 4.64 2.76
N MET A 164 3.92 3.76 2.52
CA MET A 164 3.68 2.50 1.82
C MET A 164 2.85 1.57 2.70
N ASN A 165 3.23 1.44 3.98
CA ASN A 165 2.48 0.67 4.96
C ASN A 165 1.05 1.18 5.15
N LEU A 166 0.87 2.48 5.37
CA LEU A 166 -0.48 3.07 5.48
C LEU A 166 -1.29 2.82 4.21
N GLY A 167 -0.71 3.02 3.03
CA GLY A 167 -1.41 2.81 1.77
C GLY A 167 -1.89 1.37 1.58
N ALA A 168 -1.06 0.38 1.87
CA ALA A 168 -1.44 -1.02 1.74
C ALA A 168 -2.46 -1.47 2.81
N LEU A 169 -2.41 -0.91 4.02
CA LEU A 169 -3.47 -1.08 5.02
C LEU A 169 -4.81 -0.51 4.55
N LEU A 170 -4.83 0.73 4.03
CA LEU A 170 -6.05 1.36 3.51
C LEU A 170 -6.64 0.59 2.33
N ARG A 171 -5.79 0.10 1.41
CA ARG A 171 -6.23 -0.72 0.29
C ARG A 171 -6.85 -2.03 0.76
N SER A 172 -6.21 -2.70 1.71
CA SER A 172 -6.72 -3.95 2.27
C SER A 172 -8.03 -3.71 3.02
N ALA A 173 -8.08 -2.67 3.84
CA ALA A 173 -9.26 -2.27 4.59
C ALA A 173 -10.48 -2.02 3.68
N TYR A 174 -10.28 -1.23 2.62
CA TYR A 174 -11.33 -0.98 1.62
C TYR A 174 -11.79 -2.27 0.92
N PHE A 175 -10.83 -3.09 0.46
CA PHE A 175 -11.15 -4.32 -0.27
C PHE A 175 -11.89 -5.35 0.58
N LEU A 176 -11.57 -5.41 1.88
CA LEU A 176 -12.10 -6.39 2.83
C LEU A 176 -13.36 -5.89 3.56
N GLY A 177 -13.80 -4.67 3.26
CA GLY A 177 -14.99 -4.08 3.86
C GLY A 177 -14.83 -3.73 5.34
N VAL A 178 -13.68 -3.18 5.74
CA VAL A 178 -13.56 -2.45 7.02
C VAL A 178 -14.49 -1.26 6.98
N ASP A 179 -15.27 -1.05 8.03
CA ASP A 179 -16.25 0.04 8.08
C ASP A 179 -15.57 1.39 8.35
N ARG A 180 -14.53 1.43 9.22
CA ARG A 180 -13.79 2.65 9.56
C ARG A 180 -12.30 2.36 9.82
N VAL A 181 -11.44 3.29 9.40
CA VAL A 181 -10.02 3.31 9.78
C VAL A 181 -9.74 4.53 10.65
N VAL A 182 -9.24 4.31 11.86
CA VAL A 182 -8.85 5.33 12.84
C VAL A 182 -7.35 5.27 13.03
N THR A 183 -6.67 6.41 13.02
CA THR A 183 -5.22 6.51 13.32
C THR A 183 -4.94 7.52 14.42
N SER A 184 -3.82 7.36 15.11
CA SER A 184 -3.32 8.41 16.01
C SER A 184 -2.99 9.69 15.21
N GLN A 185 -3.36 10.85 15.72
CA GLN A 185 -3.07 12.14 15.07
C GLN A 185 -1.58 12.51 15.14
N ARG A 186 -0.91 12.05 16.20
CA ARG A 186 0.54 12.20 16.40
C ARG A 186 1.28 10.95 15.98
N ASN A 187 2.54 11.11 15.61
CA ASN A 187 3.47 10.04 15.26
C ASN A 187 2.92 9.07 14.19
N SER A 188 2.08 9.58 13.29
CA SER A 188 1.49 8.80 12.19
C SER A 188 1.69 9.51 10.86
N CYS A 189 1.69 8.72 9.80
CA CYS A 189 1.86 9.17 8.44
C CYS A 189 0.69 10.08 8.03
N PRO A 190 0.94 11.30 7.52
CA PRO A 190 -0.13 12.13 6.96
C PRO A 190 -0.71 11.50 5.68
N LEU A 191 -1.95 11.86 5.34
CA LEU A 191 -2.58 11.48 4.07
C LEU A 191 -1.91 12.23 2.90
N THR A 192 -0.93 11.58 2.26
CA THR A 192 -0.13 12.17 1.17
C THR A 192 -0.44 11.53 -0.19
N PRO A 193 -0.04 12.17 -1.31
CA PRO A 193 -0.12 11.55 -2.63
C PRO A 193 0.56 10.18 -2.72
N THR A 194 1.63 9.95 -1.94
CA THR A 194 2.29 8.66 -1.85
C THR A 194 1.39 7.59 -1.21
N VAL A 195 0.65 7.92 -0.16
CA VAL A 195 -0.35 7.02 0.45
C VAL A 195 -1.47 6.71 -0.55
N SER A 196 -1.95 7.72 -1.28
CA SER A 196 -2.95 7.50 -2.34
C SER A 196 -2.41 6.54 -3.41
N LYS A 197 -1.16 6.73 -3.83
CA LYS A 197 -0.50 5.83 -4.79
C LYS A 197 -0.35 4.41 -4.25
N ALA A 198 0.18 4.25 -3.03
CA ALA A 198 0.41 2.97 -2.39
C ALA A 198 -0.91 2.20 -2.17
N SER A 199 -1.97 2.92 -1.83
CA SER A 199 -3.32 2.36 -1.68
C SER A 199 -4.04 2.06 -3.00
N SER A 200 -3.39 2.32 -4.15
CA SER A 200 -4.04 2.25 -5.47
C SER A 200 -5.31 3.09 -5.57
N GLY A 201 -5.31 4.23 -4.88
CA GLY A 201 -6.40 5.20 -4.84
C GLY A 201 -7.51 4.87 -3.84
N ALA A 202 -7.41 3.81 -3.02
CA ALA A 202 -8.41 3.54 -1.99
C ALA A 202 -8.58 4.72 -1.02
N MET A 203 -7.49 5.46 -0.73
CA MET A 203 -7.54 6.69 0.06
C MET A 203 -8.47 7.77 -0.54
N GLU A 204 -8.72 7.76 -1.86
CA GLU A 204 -9.59 8.73 -2.53
C GLU A 204 -11.08 8.41 -2.36
N VAL A 205 -11.44 7.16 -2.06
CA VAL A 205 -12.82 6.68 -1.89
C VAL A 205 -13.17 6.30 -0.45
N PHE A 206 -12.17 6.27 0.44
CA PHE A 206 -12.31 5.79 1.81
C PHE A 206 -11.86 6.85 2.80
N ASP A 207 -12.69 7.11 3.81
CA ASP A 207 -12.38 8.06 4.87
C ASP A 207 -11.43 7.46 5.90
N VAL A 208 -10.52 8.30 6.37
CA VAL A 208 -9.58 7.97 7.44
C VAL A 208 -9.76 8.99 8.54
N TYR A 209 -9.96 8.50 9.76
CA TYR A 209 -10.26 9.30 10.93
C TYR A 209 -9.03 9.40 11.81
N SER A 210 -8.88 10.51 12.53
CA SER A 210 -7.79 10.68 13.48
C SER A 210 -8.27 10.97 14.89
N THR A 211 -7.51 10.50 15.88
CA THR A 211 -7.71 10.80 17.29
C THR A 211 -6.42 11.26 17.96
N ASP A 212 -6.53 12.23 18.86
CA ASP A 212 -5.42 12.67 19.71
C ASP A 212 -5.15 11.68 20.86
N ASP A 213 -6.12 10.85 21.25
CA ASP A 213 -5.99 9.87 22.31
C ASP A 213 -6.63 8.53 21.91
N LEU A 214 -5.82 7.69 21.27
CA LEU A 214 -6.23 6.34 20.86
C LEU A 214 -6.66 5.48 22.05
N ARG A 215 -6.03 5.64 23.22
CA ARG A 215 -6.31 4.82 24.40
C ARG A 215 -7.67 5.14 24.98
N SER A 216 -8.02 6.41 25.10
CA SER A 216 -9.36 6.82 25.55
C SER A 216 -10.44 6.35 24.57
N PHE A 217 -10.16 6.44 23.27
CA PHE A 217 -11.04 5.90 22.23
C PHE A 217 -11.28 4.39 22.39
N LEU A 218 -10.24 3.58 22.55
CA LEU A 218 -10.37 2.12 22.73
C LEU A 218 -11.15 1.78 24.01
N LYS A 219 -10.88 2.48 25.12
CA LYS A 219 -11.63 2.30 26.38
C LYS A 219 -13.12 2.60 26.22
N ALA A 220 -13.46 3.69 25.53
CA ALA A 220 -14.84 4.06 25.26
C ALA A 220 -15.57 2.97 24.45
N LYS A 221 -14.94 2.48 23.38
CA LYS A 221 -15.52 1.43 22.54
C LYS A 221 -15.67 0.09 23.29
N THR A 222 -14.72 -0.27 24.14
CA THR A 222 -14.89 -1.41 25.05
C THR A 222 -16.10 -1.25 25.95
N ALA A 223 -16.33 -0.06 26.53
CA ALA A 223 -17.50 0.22 27.36
C ALA A 223 -18.83 0.18 26.57
N GLU A 224 -18.80 0.47 25.27
CA GLU A 224 -19.93 0.32 24.34
C GLU A 224 -20.15 -1.14 23.89
N GLY A 225 -19.32 -2.09 24.33
CA GLY A 225 -19.46 -3.51 24.02
C GLY A 225 -18.69 -3.98 22.79
N TRP A 226 -17.76 -3.18 22.25
CA TRP A 226 -16.85 -3.61 21.20
C TRP A 226 -15.77 -4.54 21.75
N GLU A 227 -15.36 -5.52 20.94
CA GLU A 227 -14.19 -6.34 21.22
C GLU A 227 -12.95 -5.73 20.56
N VAL A 228 -12.05 -5.16 21.37
CA VAL A 228 -10.73 -4.68 20.95
C VAL A 228 -9.75 -5.84 20.91
N VAL A 229 -9.12 -6.07 19.76
CA VAL A 229 -8.10 -7.10 19.54
C VAL A 229 -6.84 -6.48 18.92
N GLY A 230 -5.68 -6.73 19.54
CA GLY A 230 -4.40 -6.26 19.03
C GLY A 230 -3.76 -7.29 18.09
N THR A 231 -2.79 -6.88 17.29
CA THR A 231 -1.94 -7.82 16.52
C THR A 231 -0.55 -7.89 17.10
N VAL A 232 0.04 -9.10 17.13
CA VAL A 232 1.42 -9.32 17.57
C VAL A 232 2.17 -10.20 16.57
N SER A 233 3.45 -9.91 16.36
CA SER A 233 4.32 -10.70 15.47
C SER A 233 4.80 -11.97 16.16
N ASN A 234 5.33 -11.84 17.38
CA ASN A 234 5.74 -12.96 18.21
C ASN A 234 4.81 -13.07 19.43
N PRO A 235 4.17 -14.23 19.68
CA PRO A 235 3.34 -14.45 20.87
C PRO A 235 4.02 -14.10 22.20
N GLU A 236 5.35 -14.19 22.29
CA GLU A 236 6.12 -13.86 23.50
C GLU A 236 6.16 -12.36 23.80
N ASP A 237 5.90 -11.49 22.82
CA ASP A 237 5.92 -10.03 22.99
C ASP A 237 4.63 -9.50 23.66
N ALA A 238 3.62 -10.36 23.84
CA ALA A 238 2.35 -9.98 24.43
C ALA A 238 2.39 -10.05 25.96
N GLU A 239 2.30 -8.89 26.62
CA GLU A 239 2.43 -8.79 28.07
C GLU A 239 1.13 -9.19 28.79
N ASN A 240 1.05 -10.43 29.29
CA ASN A 240 -0.07 -10.93 30.09
C ASN A 240 -1.45 -10.88 29.41
N ILE A 241 -1.50 -10.88 28.07
CA ILE A 241 -2.74 -10.88 27.29
C ILE A 241 -2.85 -12.18 26.51
N PRO A 242 -4.03 -12.83 26.45
CA PRO A 242 -4.20 -14.06 25.69
C PRO A 242 -3.88 -13.87 24.21
N VAL A 243 -2.91 -14.63 23.70
CA VAL A 243 -2.56 -14.70 22.27
C VAL A 243 -3.33 -15.83 21.60
N ILE A 244 -3.94 -15.54 20.46
CA ILE A 244 -4.72 -16.50 19.68
C ILE A 244 -4.28 -16.45 18.23
N SER A 245 -4.25 -17.61 17.58
CA SER A 245 -4.07 -17.70 16.14
C SER A 245 -5.19 -16.96 15.42
N CYS A 246 -4.84 -16.09 14.47
CA CYS A 246 -5.83 -15.40 13.64
C CYS A 246 -6.73 -16.37 12.85
N LEU A 247 -6.28 -17.62 12.63
CA LEU A 247 -7.04 -18.66 11.92
C LEU A 247 -8.18 -19.26 12.75
N GLU A 248 -8.09 -19.15 14.08
CA GLU A 248 -9.04 -19.71 15.04
C GLU A 248 -9.95 -18.63 15.64
N PHE A 249 -9.61 -17.36 15.43
CA PHE A 249 -10.34 -16.24 15.98
C PHE A 249 -11.75 -16.14 15.40
N ARG A 250 -12.73 -15.99 16.29
CA ARG A 250 -14.14 -15.79 15.99
C ARG A 250 -14.69 -14.73 16.91
N TRP A 251 -15.63 -13.93 16.42
CA TRP A 251 -16.33 -12.91 17.20
C TRP A 251 -17.81 -12.92 16.87
N ASN A 252 -18.56 -12.29 17.77
CA ASN A 252 -20.01 -12.16 17.70
C ASN A 252 -20.47 -10.74 18.09
N LYS A 253 -19.53 -9.80 18.18
CA LYS A 253 -19.71 -8.40 18.55
C LYS A 253 -18.99 -7.51 17.53
N PRO A 254 -19.30 -6.20 17.46
CA PRO A 254 -18.45 -5.24 16.76
C PRO A 254 -16.99 -5.35 17.24
N ILE A 255 -16.03 -5.29 16.32
CA ILE A 255 -14.61 -5.45 16.64
C ILE A 255 -13.77 -4.25 16.23
N ILE A 256 -12.73 -3.99 17.02
CA ILE A 256 -11.64 -3.07 16.65
C ILE A 256 -10.36 -3.88 16.59
N ILE A 257 -9.78 -3.97 15.40
CA ILE A 257 -8.46 -4.56 15.20
C ILE A 257 -7.43 -3.45 15.34
N VAL A 258 -6.48 -3.58 16.27
CA VAL A 258 -5.43 -2.61 16.52
C VAL A 258 -4.11 -3.12 15.92
N ILE A 259 -3.53 -2.33 15.02
CA ILE A 259 -2.25 -2.63 14.38
C ILE A 259 -1.22 -1.58 14.81
N GLY A 260 -0.08 -2.07 15.31
CA GLY A 260 1.03 -1.25 15.76
C GLY A 260 2.10 -1.02 14.69
N SER A 261 3.16 -0.35 15.09
CA SER A 261 4.31 -0.09 14.23
C SER A 261 5.03 -1.39 13.84
N GLU A 262 5.74 -1.39 12.70
CA GLU A 262 6.45 -2.58 12.21
C GLU A 262 7.61 -3.02 13.12
N GLY A 263 8.24 -2.07 13.82
CA GLY A 263 9.37 -2.33 14.72
C GLY A 263 8.93 -2.67 16.13
N ASP A 264 8.31 -1.71 16.81
CA ASP A 264 7.98 -1.85 18.24
C ASP A 264 6.63 -2.53 18.47
N GLY A 265 5.87 -2.81 17.42
CA GLY A 265 4.51 -3.32 17.53
C GLY A 265 3.57 -2.32 18.20
N LEU A 266 2.68 -2.84 19.03
CA LEU A 266 1.78 -2.05 19.88
C LEU A 266 2.50 -1.67 21.18
N SER A 267 2.32 -0.42 21.62
CA SER A 267 2.78 0.02 22.93
C SER A 267 2.16 -0.82 24.04
N LEU A 268 2.89 -1.02 25.14
CA LEU A 268 2.40 -1.81 26.28
C LEU A 268 1.04 -1.28 26.79
N GLU A 269 0.88 0.04 26.86
CA GLU A 269 -0.38 0.64 27.30
C GLU A 269 -1.55 0.34 26.37
N THR A 270 -1.31 0.22 25.06
CA THR A 270 -2.33 -0.15 24.08
C THR A 270 -2.59 -1.66 24.08
N GLN A 271 -1.55 -2.47 24.26
CA GLN A 271 -1.69 -3.91 24.45
C GLN A 271 -2.62 -4.22 25.63
N LEU A 272 -2.43 -3.58 26.78
CA LEU A 272 -3.23 -3.80 27.99
C LEU A 272 -4.72 -3.40 27.83
N LEU A 273 -5.10 -2.70 26.76
CA LEU A 273 -6.49 -2.40 26.42
C LEU A 273 -7.12 -3.43 25.49
N CYS A 274 -6.30 -4.32 24.91
CA CYS A 274 -6.77 -5.38 24.04
C CYS A 274 -7.32 -6.53 24.90
N HIS A 275 -8.46 -7.08 24.50
CA HIS A 275 -9.02 -8.27 25.14
C HIS A 275 -8.20 -9.52 24.80
N ARG A 276 -7.64 -9.54 23.58
CA ARG A 276 -6.86 -10.64 23.00
C ARG A 276 -5.84 -10.07 22.03
N MET A 277 -4.73 -10.78 21.84
CA MET A 277 -3.75 -10.52 20.80
C MET A 277 -3.87 -11.58 19.70
N LEU A 278 -3.81 -11.15 18.45
CA LEU A 278 -3.87 -12.01 17.29
C LEU A 278 -2.46 -12.17 16.71
N ALA A 279 -2.03 -13.43 16.61
CA ALA A 279 -0.79 -13.80 15.95
C ALA A 279 -1.10 -14.53 14.65
N ILE A 280 -0.28 -14.30 13.63
CA ILE A 280 -0.35 -15.05 12.37
C ILE A 280 0.60 -16.23 12.46
N PRO A 281 0.12 -17.47 12.37
CA PRO A 281 1.01 -18.61 12.35
C PRO A 281 1.82 -18.62 11.05
N PRO A 282 3.14 -18.87 11.11
CA PRO A 282 3.93 -18.99 9.91
C PRO A 282 3.58 -20.27 9.16
N GLY A 283 3.46 -20.19 7.83
CA GLY A 283 3.17 -21.36 6.98
C GLY A 283 4.33 -22.34 6.82
N ARG A 284 5.49 -22.08 7.47
CA ARG A 284 6.69 -22.91 7.50
C ARG A 284 7.48 -22.60 8.77
N ALA A 285 8.43 -23.47 9.12
CA ALA A 285 9.42 -23.14 10.13
C ALA A 285 10.20 -21.88 9.70
N LEU A 286 10.16 -20.84 10.53
CA LEU A 286 10.89 -19.59 10.27
C LEU A 286 12.38 -19.82 10.49
N HIS A 287 13.20 -19.23 9.62
CA HIS A 287 14.63 -19.12 9.85
C HIS A 287 14.86 -18.08 10.97
N PRO A 288 15.81 -18.26 11.90
CA PRO A 288 16.04 -17.33 13.02
C PRO A 288 16.30 -15.86 12.62
N GLY A 289 16.72 -15.62 11.38
CA GLY A 289 16.90 -14.27 10.83
C GLY A 289 15.67 -13.67 10.13
N ILE A 290 14.50 -14.30 10.24
CA ILE A 290 13.23 -13.81 9.67
C ILE A 290 12.24 -13.67 10.82
N GLU A 291 12.04 -12.44 11.27
CA GLU A 291 11.32 -12.16 12.51
C GLU A 291 9.83 -11.89 12.30
N SER A 292 9.42 -11.30 11.17
CA SER A 292 8.00 -10.91 10.99
C SER A 292 7.54 -10.77 9.54
N LEU A 293 6.22 -10.76 9.37
CA LEU A 293 5.55 -10.34 8.14
C LEU A 293 5.47 -8.81 8.14
N ASN A 294 5.83 -8.19 7.01
CA ASN A 294 5.61 -6.76 6.85
C ASN A 294 4.11 -6.45 7.00
N VAL A 295 3.78 -5.39 7.73
CA VAL A 295 2.42 -4.87 7.96
C VAL A 295 1.66 -4.66 6.63
N SER A 296 2.40 -4.56 5.53
CA SER A 296 1.93 -4.23 4.22
C SER A 296 2.62 -5.06 3.14
N VAL A 297 1.84 -5.68 2.25
CA VAL A 297 2.39 -6.26 1.01
C VAL A 297 1.58 -5.78 -0.18
N ALA A 298 2.02 -4.68 -0.78
CA ALA A 298 1.61 -4.24 -2.10
C ALA A 298 2.82 -4.27 -3.05
N THR A 299 2.76 -5.11 -4.08
CA THR A 299 3.81 -5.24 -5.10
C THR A 299 3.63 -4.18 -6.19
N GLY A 300 4.63 -3.34 -6.39
CA GLY A 300 4.79 -2.46 -7.55
C GLY A 300 5.75 -3.08 -8.58
N LYS A 301 5.36 -3.02 -9.85
CA LYS A 301 5.99 -3.65 -11.03
C LYS A 301 7.50 -3.41 -11.15
N THR A 302 8.23 -4.50 -11.45
CA THR A 302 9.63 -4.56 -11.89
C THR A 302 9.89 -3.74 -13.16
N SER A 303 11.00 -3.01 -13.17
CA SER A 303 11.60 -2.48 -14.39
C SER A 303 12.92 -3.22 -14.62
N SER A 304 12.92 -4.03 -15.69
CA SER A 304 14.03 -4.58 -16.48
C SER A 304 15.38 -4.88 -15.81
N GLU A 305 15.79 -6.15 -15.97
CA GLU A 305 17.12 -6.72 -15.73
C GLU A 305 17.38 -7.10 -14.27
N HIS A 306 16.84 -8.25 -13.85
CA HIS A 306 17.52 -9.39 -13.20
C HIS A 306 16.44 -10.45 -12.91
N LYS A 307 16.63 -11.69 -13.39
CA LYS A 307 15.70 -12.81 -13.19
C LYS A 307 15.79 -13.30 -11.73
N GLY A 308 15.06 -12.65 -10.84
CA GLY A 308 14.65 -13.20 -9.54
C GLY A 308 13.16 -13.49 -9.57
N VAL A 309 12.75 -14.71 -9.20
CA VAL A 309 11.34 -15.06 -9.02
C VAL A 309 10.81 -14.26 -7.83
N ILE A 310 10.03 -13.22 -8.11
CA ILE A 310 9.31 -12.46 -7.06
C ILE A 310 8.05 -13.25 -6.75
N VAL A 311 8.06 -13.99 -5.64
CA VAL A 311 6.87 -14.63 -5.10
C VAL A 311 6.03 -13.57 -4.42
N GLN A 312 4.91 -13.23 -5.05
CA GLN A 312 3.88 -12.34 -4.53
C GLN A 312 3.10 -13.09 -3.44
N ILE A 313 3.36 -12.80 -2.16
CA ILE A 313 2.57 -13.31 -1.03
C ILE A 313 1.76 -12.15 -0.46
N SER A 314 0.46 -12.13 -0.73
CA SER A 314 -0.48 -11.25 -0.06
C SER A 314 -0.66 -11.74 1.38
N SER A 315 0.20 -11.30 2.29
CA SER A 315 0.13 -11.67 3.71
C SER A 315 0.15 -10.42 4.57
N SER A 316 -0.73 -9.46 4.28
CA SER A 316 -1.14 -8.55 5.34
C SER A 316 -1.88 -9.38 6.41
N PRO A 317 -1.58 -9.19 7.71
CA PRO A 317 -2.43 -9.66 8.80
C PRO A 317 -3.92 -9.44 8.53
N LEU A 318 -4.24 -8.28 7.98
CA LEU A 318 -5.59 -7.88 7.61
C LEU A 318 -6.19 -8.77 6.52
N LEU A 319 -5.44 -9.18 5.50
CA LEU A 319 -5.93 -10.03 4.40
C LEU A 319 -6.27 -11.45 4.86
N GLN A 320 -5.46 -12.03 5.75
CA GLN A 320 -5.75 -13.36 6.30
C GLN A 320 -6.84 -13.33 7.36
N LEU A 321 -6.83 -12.31 8.22
CA LEU A 321 -7.84 -12.10 9.24
C LEU A 321 -9.19 -11.76 8.61
N MET A 322 -9.23 -10.89 7.60
CA MET A 322 -10.47 -10.42 6.98
C MET A 322 -10.97 -11.21 5.77
N GLY A 323 -10.11 -11.97 5.08
CA GLY A 323 -10.52 -12.85 3.98
C GLY A 323 -11.52 -13.94 4.40
N ARG A 324 -11.66 -14.20 5.72
CA ARG A 324 -12.68 -15.07 6.31
C ARG A 324 -13.81 -14.33 7.04
N ILE A 325 -13.74 -13.00 7.14
CA ILE A 325 -14.80 -12.14 7.72
C ILE A 325 -15.99 -11.98 6.79
N SER A 326 -15.72 -12.07 5.49
CA SER A 326 -16.72 -11.91 4.45
C SER A 326 -17.47 -13.22 4.09
N HIS A 327 -17.25 -14.31 4.82
CA HIS A 327 -17.94 -15.60 4.67
C HIS A 327 -18.63 -15.99 5.97
#